data_AF-K7ZYH9-F1
#
_entry.id   AF-K7ZYH9-F1
#
_cell.length_a   1.000
_cell.length_b   1.000
_cell.length_c   1.000
_cell.angle_alpha   90.00
_cell.angle_beta   90.00
_cell.angle_gamma   90.00
#
_symmetry.space_group_name_H-M   'P 1'
#
loop_
_entity.id
_entity.type
_entity.pdbx_description
1 polymer ?
#
loop_
_entity_poly.entity_id
_entity_poly.type
_entity_poly.pdbx_seq_one_letter_code
_entity_poly.pdbx_strand_id
1 'polypeptide(L)'
;MPRSVINEFESLSWNYRSNCLCYFGKKIIVESVVRYDRWGFHFSRGSRSNQLVDLERMLHLLDGKSVPDNRADIASRLDSRVSQHGKSAKD
;
A
#
# COMPACT_ATOMS: atom_id res chain seq x y z
N MET A 1 -6.43 17.80 11.70
CA MET A 1 -5.73 16.87 12.62
C MET A 1 -4.59 16.25 11.84
N PRO A 2 -3.34 16.27 12.33
CA PRO A 2 -2.25 15.59 11.63
C PRO A 2 -2.65 14.12 11.42
N ARG A 3 -2.41 13.64 10.21
CA ARG A 3 -2.53 12.24 9.78
C ARG A 3 -1.72 11.35 10.74
N SER A 4 -2.36 10.83 11.78
CA SER A 4 -1.69 9.95 12.73
C SER A 4 -1.49 8.59 12.08
N VAL A 5 -0.40 7.89 12.42
CA VAL A 5 -0.11 6.57 11.87
C VAL A 5 -1.27 5.59 12.03
N ILE A 6 -2.04 5.72 13.12
CA ILE A 6 -3.24 4.93 13.40
C ILE A 6 -4.34 5.23 12.39
N ASN A 7 -4.59 6.51 12.07
CA ASN A 7 -5.62 6.91 11.12
C ASN A 7 -5.28 6.46 9.69
N GLU A 8 -4.01 6.58 9.28
CA GLU A 8 -3.55 6.07 7.99
C GLU A 8 -3.68 4.54 7.91
N PHE A 9 -3.27 3.85 8.97
CA PHE A 9 -3.38 2.41 9.06
C PHE A 9 -4.83 1.92 9.00
N GLU A 10 -5.72 2.52 9.81
CA GLU A 10 -7.16 2.23 9.79
C GLU A 10 -7.73 2.49 8.39
N SER A 11 -7.46 3.64 7.78
CA SER A 11 -8.01 3.98 6.46
C SER A 11 -7.61 3.00 5.35
N LEU A 12 -6.43 2.40 5.44
CA LEU A 12 -5.92 1.46 4.45
C LEU A 12 -6.38 0.01 4.69
N SER A 13 -6.68 -0.33 5.94
CA SER A 13 -6.85 -1.71 6.39
C SER A 13 -8.25 -1.99 6.93
N TRP A 14 -9.17 -1.01 6.92
CA TRP A 14 -10.52 -1.20 7.42
C TRP A 14 -11.36 -2.07 6.48
N ASN A 15 -11.94 -3.14 7.01
CA ASN A 15 -12.95 -3.90 6.29
C ASN A 15 -14.33 -3.34 6.62
N TYR A 16 -14.89 -2.56 5.69
CA TYR A 16 -16.21 -1.94 5.84
C TYR A 16 -17.37 -2.95 5.90
N ARG A 17 -17.18 -4.19 5.43
CA ARG A 17 -18.22 -5.23 5.49
C ARG A 17 -18.29 -5.87 6.87
N SER A 18 -17.16 -6.15 7.51
CA SER A 18 -17.11 -6.79 8.83
C SER A 18 -16.92 -5.81 9.99
N ASN A 19 -16.69 -4.53 9.68
CA ASN A 19 -16.40 -3.45 10.63
C ASN A 19 -15.20 -3.72 11.54
N CYS A 20 -14.15 -4.34 10.98
CA CYS A 20 -12.92 -4.70 11.69
C CYS A 20 -11.68 -4.31 10.87
N LEU A 21 -10.56 -4.10 11.54
CA LEU A 21 -9.24 -4.04 10.91
C LEU A 21 -8.88 -5.38 10.24
N CYS A 22 -8.36 -5.31 9.02
CA CYS A 22 -7.92 -6.47 8.25
C CYS A 22 -6.38 -6.61 8.33
N TYR A 23 -5.92 -7.57 9.13
CA TYR A 23 -4.52 -7.96 9.24
C TYR A 23 -4.38 -9.49 9.37
N PHE A 24 -3.20 -10.00 9.03
CA PHE A 24 -2.83 -11.40 9.16
C PHE A 24 -1.49 -11.51 9.88
N GLY A 25 -1.52 -11.81 11.18
CA GLY A 25 -0.33 -11.79 12.03
C GLY A 25 0.35 -10.42 11.96
N LYS A 26 1.61 -10.38 11.50
CA LYS A 26 2.38 -9.14 11.31
C LYS A 26 2.16 -8.45 9.95
N LYS A 27 1.26 -8.98 9.11
CA LYS A 27 0.99 -8.46 7.76
C LYS A 27 -0.31 -7.68 7.77
N ILE A 28 -0.30 -6.54 7.08
CA ILE A 28 -1.45 -5.68 6.91
C ILE A 28 -2.08 -6.00 5.55
N ILE A 29 -3.42 -6.06 5.50
CA ILE A 29 -4.13 -6.20 4.23
C ILE A 29 -4.62 -4.82 3.83
N VAL A 30 -4.11 -4.31 2.71
CA VAL A 30 -4.47 -3.00 2.18
C VAL A 30 -5.40 -3.13 0.97
N GLU A 31 -6.49 -2.37 0.95
CA GLU A 31 -7.49 -2.46 -0.13
C GLU A 31 -7.30 -1.39 -1.21
N SER A 32 -7.61 -1.75 -2.47
CA SER A 32 -7.67 -0.86 -3.64
C SER A 32 -6.37 -0.13 -3.99
N VAL A 33 -5.22 -0.71 -3.64
CA VAL A 33 -3.90 -0.29 -4.12
C VAL A 33 -3.54 -0.90 -5.47
N VAL A 34 -4.24 -1.97 -5.88
CA VAL A 34 -4.16 -2.58 -7.20
C VAL A 34 -5.54 -2.51 -7.86
N ARG A 35 -5.56 -2.21 -9.16
CA ARG A 35 -6.74 -2.22 -10.02
C ARG A 35 -6.55 -3.28 -11.10
N TYR A 36 -7.66 -3.78 -11.62
CA TYR A 36 -7.69 -4.70 -12.76
C TYR A 36 -8.57 -4.09 -13.85
N ASP A 37 -8.03 -4.00 -15.07
CA ASP A 37 -8.77 -3.58 -16.25
C ASP A 37 -8.39 -4.45 -17.47
N ARG A 38 -8.84 -4.05 -18.67
CA ARG A 38 -8.60 -4.81 -19.91
C ARG A 38 -7.12 -5.04 -20.24
N TRP A 39 -6.21 -4.28 -19.65
CA TRP A 39 -4.76 -4.39 -19.84
C TRP A 39 -4.06 -5.22 -18.73
N GLY A 40 -4.82 -5.69 -17.74
CA GLY A 40 -4.37 -6.55 -16.65
C GLY A 40 -4.36 -5.86 -15.29
N PHE A 41 -3.48 -6.32 -14.40
CA PHE A 41 -3.28 -5.72 -13.09
C PHE A 41 -2.39 -4.47 -13.18
N HIS A 42 -2.82 -3.40 -12.52
CA HIS A 42 -2.13 -2.12 -12.47
C HIS A 42 -2.09 -1.58 -11.05
N PHE A 43 -0.97 -0.98 -10.66
CA PHE A 43 -0.90 -0.25 -9.40
C PHE A 43 -1.70 1.05 -9.48
N SER A 44 -2.54 1.29 -8.47
CA SER A 44 -3.42 2.46 -8.41
C SER A 44 -2.69 3.67 -7.85
N ARG A 45 -2.12 4.51 -8.72
CA ARG A 45 -1.59 5.83 -8.31
C ARG A 45 -2.74 6.76 -7.89
N GLY A 46 -2.62 7.41 -6.74
CA GLY A 46 -3.60 8.36 -6.19
C GLY A 46 -3.54 8.49 -4.67
N SER A 47 -4.62 8.98 -4.05
CA SER A 47 -4.63 9.23 -2.59
C SER A 47 -4.29 7.99 -1.75
N ARG A 48 -4.77 6.80 -2.13
CA ARG A 48 -4.45 5.56 -1.39
C ARG A 48 -2.97 5.16 -1.51
N SER A 49 -2.35 5.32 -2.67
CA SER A 49 -0.91 5.05 -2.80
C SER A 49 -0.09 6.05 -1.97
N ASN A 50 -0.53 7.31 -1.89
CA ASN A 50 0.13 8.31 -1.06
C ASN A 50 0.01 7.96 0.43
N GLN A 51 -1.16 7.51 0.88
CA GLN A 51 -1.34 7.02 2.26
C GLN A 51 -0.43 5.83 2.56
N LEU A 52 -0.23 4.93 1.60
CA LEU A 52 0.67 3.79 1.76
C LEU A 52 2.14 4.23 1.90
N VAL A 53 2.56 5.22 1.11
CA VAL A 53 3.90 5.83 1.23
C VAL A 53 4.03 6.53 2.59
N ASP A 54 3.06 7.35 2.98
CA ASP A 54 3.06 8.02 4.27
C ASP A 54 3.13 7.02 5.44
N LEU A 55 2.42 5.89 5.35
CA LEU A 55 2.51 4.80 6.32
C LEU A 55 3.91 4.18 6.37
N GLU A 56 4.52 3.88 5.22
CA GLU A 56 5.91 3.38 5.19
C GLU A 56 6.87 4.37 5.87
N ARG A 57 6.76 5.66 5.55
CA ARG A 57 7.61 6.70 6.14
C ARG A 57 7.42 6.81 7.66
N MET A 58 6.17 6.79 8.13
CA MET A 58 5.86 6.83 9.56
C MET A 58 6.43 5.62 10.30
N LEU A 59 6.33 4.41 9.73
CA LEU A 59 6.91 3.21 10.31
C LEU A 59 8.44 3.28 10.37
N HIS A 60 9.11 3.84 9.34
CA HIS A 60 10.56 4.07 9.37
C HIS A 60 10.97 5.03 10.48
N LEU A 61 10.22 6.12 10.67
CA LEU A 61 10.49 7.08 11.75
C LEU A 61 10.33 6.45 13.13
N LEU A 62 9.28 5.65 13.35
CA LEU A 62 9.06 4.93 14.60
C LEU A 62 10.17 3.91 14.90
N ASP A 63 10.74 3.31 13.84
CA ASP A 63 11.88 2.40 13.93
C ASP A 63 13.25 3.11 14.05
N GLY A 64 13.30 4.44 14.02
CA GLY A 64 14.55 5.22 14.00
C GLY A 64 15.38 5.06 12.71
N LYS A 65 14.76 4.60 11.61
CA LYS A 65 15.38 4.43 10.29
C LYS A 65 15.22 5.70 9.44
N SER A 66 16.12 5.87 8.47
CA SER A 66 15.98 6.92 7.46
C SER A 66 14.72 6.70 6.61
N VAL A 67 14.02 7.78 6.28
CA VAL A 67 12.88 7.76 5.36
C VAL A 67 13.35 7.31 3.96
N PRO A 68 12.66 6.35 3.32
CA PRO A 68 13.04 5.88 1.99
C PRO A 68 12.91 6.96 0.92
N ASP A 69 13.82 6.96 -0.06
CA ASP A 69 13.72 7.78 -1.27
C ASP A 69 12.46 7.39 -2.06
N ASN A 70 11.81 8.37 -2.69
CA ASN A 70 10.59 8.18 -3.48
C ASN A 70 10.79 7.17 -4.63
N ARG A 71 12.01 7.00 -5.14
CA ARG A 71 12.32 6.03 -6.20
C ARG A 71 12.33 4.58 -5.70
N ALA A 72 12.48 4.39 -4.40
CA ALA A 72 12.58 3.08 -3.74
C ALA A 72 11.46 2.84 -2.73
N ASP A 73 10.46 3.73 -2.68
CA ASP A 73 9.32 3.61 -1.77
C ASP A 73 8.45 2.39 -2.08
N ILE A 74 7.57 2.08 -1.13
CA ILE A 74 6.65 0.95 -1.21
C ILE A 74 5.76 1.01 -2.46
N ALA A 75 5.37 2.20 -2.92
CA ALA A 75 4.55 2.38 -4.11
C ALA A 75 5.33 1.97 -5.38
N SER A 76 6.56 2.44 -5.52
CA SER A 76 7.45 2.11 -6.64
C SER A 76 7.77 0.61 -6.70
N ARG A 77 7.99 0.00 -5.52
CA ARG A 77 8.22 -1.44 -5.38
C ARG A 77 6.99 -2.27 -5.73
N LEU A 78 5.81 -1.85 -5.29
CA LEU A 78 4.54 -2.51 -5.62
C LEU A 78 4.21 -2.40 -7.11
N ASP A 79 4.36 -1.21 -7.69
CA ASP A 79 4.12 -0.96 -9.12
C ASP A 79 4.98 -1.88 -10.01
N SER A 80 6.27 -2.01 -9.64
CA SER A 80 7.20 -2.93 -10.31
C SER A 80 6.76 -4.39 -10.18
N ARG A 81 6.33 -4.82 -8.99
CA ARG A 81 5.88 -6.21 -8.72
C ARG A 81 4.59 -6.56 -9.45
N VAL A 82 3.62 -5.65 -9.47
CA VAL A 82 2.34 -5.80 -10.19
C VAL A 82 2.60 -5.92 -11.69
N SER A 83 3.46 -5.04 -12.22
CA SER A 83 3.86 -5.06 -13.63
C SER A 83 4.57 -6.34 -14.05
N GLN A 84 5.33 -6.98 -13.15
CA GLN A 84 5.96 -8.28 -13.39
C GLN A 84 4.93 -9.42 -13.43
N HIS A 85 4.00 -9.48 -12.48
CA HIS A 85 2.99 -10.53 -12.43
C HIS A 85 1.97 -10.42 -13.57
N GLY A 86 1.64 -9.21 -14.02
CA GLY A 86 0.79 -9.00 -15.20
C GLY A 86 1.39 -9.50 -16.52
N LYS A 87 2.72 -9.66 -16.59
CA LYS A 87 3.40 -10.24 -17.76
C LYS A 87 3.39 -11.77 -17.74
N SER A 88 3.54 -12.38 -16.57
CA SER A 88 3.61 -13.84 -16.43
C SER A 88 2.26 -14.55 -16.59
N ALA A 89 1.14 -13.83 -16.53
CA ALA A 89 -0.22 -14.36 -16.74
C ALA A 89 -0.65 -14.41 -18.22
N LYS A 90 0.26 -14.12 -19.16
CA LYS A 90 0.02 -14.16 -20.60
C LYS A 90 0.69 -15.35 -21.31
N ASP A 91 1.34 -16.24 -20.56
CA ASP A 91 1.96 -17.48 -21.04
C ASP A 91 1.14 -18.70 -20.65
#